data_AF-A0A8C4FGS4-F1
#
_entry.id   AF-A0A8C4FGS4-F1
#
_cell.length_a   1.000
_cell.length_b   1.000
_cell.length_c   1.000
_cell.angle_alpha   90.00
_cell.angle_beta   90.00
_cell.angle_gamma   90.00
#
_symmetry.space_group_name_H-M   'P 1'
#
loop_
_entity.id
_entity.type
_entity.pdbx_description
1 polymer ?
#
loop_
_entity_poly.entity_id
_entity_poly.type
_entity_poly.pdbx_seq_one_letter_code
_entity_poly.pdbx_strand_id
1 'polypeptide(L)' 'CRCITTEKKPIGRYIGQVEVNPVSSHCNNIEIIATLKSDGRKICLDPKAPWVKRVFEK' A
#
# COMPACT_ATOMS: atom_id res chain seq x y z
N CYS A 1 13.30 -4.85 -1.71
CA CYS A 1 11.93 -4.35 -1.91
C CYS A 1 11.02 -5.51 -2.31
N ARG A 2 9.81 -5.60 -1.75
CA ARG A 2 8.80 -6.62 -2.05
C ARG A 2 7.84 -6.20 -3.18
N CYS A 3 7.67 -4.90 -3.38
CA CYS A 3 6.79 -4.31 -4.38
C CYS A 3 7.54 -4.01 -5.68
N ILE A 4 7.15 -4.68 -6.76
CA ILE A 4 7.66 -4.43 -8.12
C ILE A 4 6.77 -3.40 -8.83
N THR A 5 5.45 -3.50 -8.62
CA THR A 5 4.43 -2.60 -9.17
C THR A 5 3.60 -2.00 -8.05
N THR A 6 2.99 -0.84 -8.31
CA THR A 6 2.14 -0.14 -7.34
C THR A 6 0.81 0.25 -7.97
N GLU A 7 -0.27 0.11 -7.20
CA GLU A 7 -1.61 0.52 -7.57
C GLU A 7 -1.84 1.98 -7.18
N LYS A 8 -2.36 2.75 -8.14
CA LYS A 8 -2.66 4.17 -8.00
C LYS A 8 -4.15 4.44 -8.02
N LYS A 9 -4.97 3.50 -8.49
CA LYS A 9 -6.42 3.63 -8.54
C LYS A 9 -7.01 3.67 -7.12
N PRO A 10 -8.03 4.50 -6.88
CA PRO A 10 -8.65 4.63 -5.56
C PRO A 10 -9.46 3.36 -5.22
N ILE A 11 -8.82 2.42 -4.54
CA ILE A 11 -9.41 1.14 -4.12
C ILE A 11 -9.64 1.05 -2.60
N GLY A 12 -9.52 2.17 -1.88
CA GLY A 12 -9.58 2.22 -0.41
C GLY A 12 -10.80 1.52 0.21
N ARG A 13 -11.96 1.53 -0.47
CA ARG A 13 -13.18 0.81 -0.01
C ARG A 13 -13.00 -0.70 0.11
N TYR A 14 -12.08 -1.28 -0.66
CA TYR A 14 -11.80 -2.72 -0.73
C TYR A 14 -10.66 -3.16 0.19
N ILE A 15 -9.95 -2.22 0.81
CA ILE A 15 -8.79 -2.50 1.67
C ILE A 15 -9.26 -2.92 3.06
N GLY A 16 -8.83 -4.10 3.50
CA GLY A 16 -9.11 -4.63 4.84
C GLY A 16 -8.01 -4.30 5.83
N GLN A 17 -6.76 -4.61 5.48
CA GLN A 17 -5.58 -4.39 6.32
C GLN A 17 -4.49 -3.69 5.52
N VAL A 18 -3.66 -2.90 6.19
CA VAL A 18 -2.50 -2.24 5.58
C VAL A 18 -1.25 -2.49 6.41
N GLU A 19 -0.17 -2.89 5.74
CA GLU A 19 1.18 -3.04 6.27
C GLU A 19 2.04 -1.93 5.65
N VAL A 20 2.74 -1.15 6.48
CA VAL A 20 3.68 -0.10 6.02
C VAL A 20 5.09 -0.53 6.36
N ASN A 21 5.91 -0.74 5.34
CA ASN A 21 7.32 -1.05 5.48
C ASN A 21 8.13 0.22 5.20
N PRO A 22 8.78 0.81 6.21
CA PRO A 22 9.61 1.99 6.02
C PRO A 22 10.88 1.64 5.22
N VAL A 23 11.58 2.70 4.82
CA VAL A 23 12.91 2.58 4.21
C VAL A 23 13.84 1.77 5.12
N SER A 24 14.58 0.84 4.54
CA SER A 24 15.55 -0.01 5.25
C SER A 24 16.81 -0.20 4.40
N SER A 25 17.87 -0.79 4.97
CA SER A 25 19.09 -1.14 4.24
C SER A 25 18.86 -2.04 3.02
N HIS A 26 17.75 -2.79 2.99
CA HIS A 26 17.37 -3.70 1.91
C HIS A 26 16.39 -3.09 0.89
N CYS A 27 15.84 -1.91 1.19
CA CYS A 27 14.91 -1.21 0.30
C CYS A 27 14.89 0.29 0.59
N ASN A 28 15.32 1.08 -0.39
CA ASN A 28 15.36 2.55 -0.30
C ASN A 28 13.99 3.22 -0.53
N ASN A 29 12.94 2.43 -0.71
CA ASN A 29 11.58 2.91 -0.96
C ASN A 29 10.66 2.51 0.20
N ILE A 30 9.72 3.38 0.55
CA ILE A 30 8.61 3.03 1.43
C ILE A 30 7.68 2.09 0.65
N GLU A 31 7.32 0.97 1.24
CA GLU A 31 6.38 0.01 0.66
C GLU A 31 5.10 -0.01 1.48
N ILE A 32 3.96 0.16 0.81
CA ILE A 32 2.65 0.07 1.44
C ILE A 32 1.96 -1.13 0.84
N ILE A 33 1.68 -2.14 1.65
CA ILE A 33 1.05 -3.39 1.20
C ILE A 33 -0.33 -3.47 1.83
N ALA A 34 -1.36 -3.47 1.00
CA ALA A 34 -2.74 -3.61 1.41
C ALA A 34 -3.25 -5.03 1.14
N THR A 35 -4.04 -5.56 2.06
CA THR A 35 -4.77 -6.83 1.91
C THR A 35 -6.23 -6.52 1.60
N LEU A 36 -6.74 -7.05 0.48
CA LEU A 36 -8.13 -6.85 0.06
C LEU A 36 -9.10 -7.66 0.93
N LYS A 37 -10.25 -7.07 1.26
CA LYS A 37 -11.30 -7.73 2.06
C LYS A 37 -11.94 -8.91 1.34
N SER A 38 -12.02 -8.86 0.01
CA SER A 38 -12.76 -9.83 -0.80
C SER A 38 -12.11 -11.20 -0.81
N ASP A 39 -10.79 -11.24 -0.97
CA ASP A 39 -10.04 -12.45 -1.32
C ASP A 39 -8.69 -12.56 -0.60
N GLY A 40 -8.36 -11.61 0.28
CA GLY A 40 -7.08 -11.58 0.98
C GLY A 40 -5.87 -11.32 0.10
N ARG A 41 -6.06 -10.94 -1.18
CA ARG A 41 -4.94 -10.63 -2.07
C ARG A 41 -4.18 -9.42 -1.54
N LYS A 42 -2.84 -9.52 -1.61
CA LYS A 42 -1.93 -8.43 -1.27
C LYS A 42 -1.65 -7.59 -2.51
N ILE A 43 -1.77 -6.28 -2.37
CA ILE A 43 -1.50 -5.29 -3.41
C ILE A 43 -0.61 -4.19 -2.84
N CYS A 44 0.39 -3.78 -3.61
CA CYS A 44 1.22 -2.65 -3.25
C CYS A 44 0.54 -1.34 -3.66
N LEU A 45 0.51 -0.35 -2.78
CA LEU A 45 -0.06 0.97 -3.05
C LEU A 45 1.05 1.99 -3.33
N ASP A 46 0.78 2.93 -4.22
CA ASP A 46 1.71 4.03 -4.49
C ASP A 46 1.65 5.08 -3.36
N PRO A 47 2.71 5.26 -2.55
CA PRO A 47 2.73 6.28 -1.49
C PRO A 47 2.60 7.71 -2.00
N LYS A 48 2.82 7.95 -3.30
CA LYS A 48 2.66 9.27 -3.93
C LYS A 48 1.21 9.57 -4.32
N ALA A 49 0.32 8.58 -4.35
CA ALA A 49 -1.08 8.79 -4.70
C ALA A 49 -1.83 9.52 -3.55
N PRO A 50 -2.55 10.63 -3.82
CA PRO A 50 -3.19 11.41 -2.76
C PRO A 50 -4.19 10.63 -1.90
N TRP A 51 -4.94 9.68 -2.50
CA TRP A 51 -5.90 8.88 -1.75
C TRP A 51 -5.21 7.88 -0.79
N VAL A 52 -4.00 7.41 -1.12
CA VAL A 52 -3.24 6.49 -0.26
C VAL A 52 -2.82 7.21 1.01
N LYS A 53 -2.38 8.48 0.91
CA LYS A 53 -2.09 9.32 2.08
C LYS A 53 -3.32 9.47 2.98
N ARG A 54 -4.49 9.74 2.40
CA ARG A 54 -5.76 9.85 3.12
C ARG A 54 -6.20 8.58 3.86
N VAL A 55 -5.73 7.39 3.46
CA VAL A 55 -6.02 6.15 4.19
C VAL A 55 -5.34 6.16 5.57
N PHE A 56 -4.24 6.89 5.73
CA PHE A 56 -3.48 6.99 6.98
C PHE A 56 -3.70 8.28 7.77
N GLU A 57 -4.39 9.28 7.19
CA GLU A 57 -4.68 10.58 7.81
C GLU A 57 -5.89 10.54 8.78
N LYS A 58 -6.18 9.39 9.39
CA LYS A 58 -7.35 9.21 10.27
C LYS A 58 -6.97 9.17 11.74
#